data_AF-A0A6G3UCG6-F1
#
_entry.id   AF-A0A6G3UCG6-F1
#
_cell.length_a   1.000
_cell.length_b   1.000
_cell.length_c   1.000
_cell.angle_alpha   90.00
_cell.angle_beta   90.00
_cell.angle_gamma   90.00
#
_symmetry.space_group_name_H-M   'P 1'
#
loop_
_entity.id
_entity.type
_entity.pdbx_description
1 polymer ?
#
loop_
_entity_poly.entity_id
_entity_poly.type
_entity_poly.pdbx_seq_one_letter_code
_entity_poly.pdbx_strand_id
1 'polypeptide(L)'
;YARALAALTDRGPRIVAVTSGATLLLGAGALVGALVTDRTPGDAAGGSYAVVHGAAETAQALGSWLIGLGFILFVTWGRRAYKDASARRTIGILWDVGTFWPRAAHPFAPPCYAERAVPDLTWRIATWTQETGGRLVVSGHSQGSVLAAAAAWQLPPATRSRVALLTYGSPLERLYGRWFPAHFGPEALARLHREADCWSNLYRLTDPIGGPVRLSGDEGPAVDRPPLKDPLAYGRTRAHPLPAPILGHSDYQADPAFAQERRRLLARLRPEVPAPRHTGQSSAARDQGSSGRSSP
;
A
#
# COMPACT_ATOMS: atom_id res chain seq x y z
N TYR A 1 -17.90 12.34 9.07
CA TYR A 1 -18.28 10.94 8.80
C TYR A 1 -17.21 10.19 8.01
N ALA A 2 -16.92 10.54 6.75
CA ALA A 2 -15.96 9.80 5.90
C ALA A 2 -14.56 9.56 6.52
N ARG A 3 -13.95 10.58 7.15
CA ARG A 3 -12.66 10.41 7.86
C ARG A 3 -12.71 9.42 9.02
N ALA A 4 -13.84 9.39 9.76
CA ALA A 4 -14.01 8.49 10.88
C ALA A 4 -14.16 7.03 10.40
N LEU A 5 -14.89 6.81 9.30
CA LEU A 5 -14.95 5.50 8.66
C LEU A 5 -13.59 5.06 8.13
N ALA A 6 -12.82 5.96 7.52
CA ALA A 6 -11.47 5.65 7.03
C ALA A 6 -10.52 5.22 8.15
N ALA A 7 -10.64 5.83 9.33
CA ALA A 7 -9.85 5.46 10.52
C ALA A 7 -10.27 4.10 11.13
N LEU A 8 -11.42 3.53 10.74
CA LEU A 8 -11.84 2.21 11.24
C LEU A 8 -10.94 1.09 10.70
N THR A 9 -10.54 1.20 9.43
CA THR A 9 -9.58 0.27 8.80
C THR A 9 -8.27 0.23 9.59
N ASP A 10 -7.92 1.32 10.27
CA ASP A 10 -6.68 1.38 11.04
C ASP A 10 -6.64 0.43 12.25
N ARG A 11 -7.80 0.04 12.79
CA ARG A 11 -7.90 -0.84 13.98
C ARG A 11 -8.17 -2.31 13.66
N GLY A 12 -8.44 -2.63 12.38
CA GLY A 12 -8.84 -3.96 11.93
C GLY A 12 -7.95 -5.11 12.42
N PRO A 13 -6.62 -5.09 12.18
CA PRO A 13 -5.73 -6.17 12.59
C PRO A 13 -5.76 -6.47 14.09
N ARG A 14 -5.79 -5.42 14.93
CA ARG A 14 -5.82 -5.58 16.39
C ARG A 14 -7.14 -6.18 16.86
N ILE A 15 -8.26 -5.69 16.31
CA ILE A 15 -9.58 -6.23 16.65
C ILE A 15 -9.65 -7.70 16.28
N VAL A 16 -9.27 -8.06 15.05
CA VAL A 16 -9.27 -9.45 14.59
C VAL A 16 -8.33 -10.32 15.40
N ALA A 17 -7.12 -9.87 15.71
CA ALA A 17 -6.18 -10.63 16.52
C ALA A 17 -6.72 -10.93 17.93
N VAL A 18 -7.29 -9.91 18.60
CA VAL A 18 -7.88 -10.06 19.94
C VAL A 18 -9.11 -10.97 19.91
N THR A 19 -10.02 -10.76 18.95
CA THR A 19 -11.23 -11.58 18.85
C THR A 19 -10.90 -13.02 18.50
N SER A 20 -10.02 -13.26 17.51
CA SER A 20 -9.61 -14.61 17.12
C SER A 20 -8.87 -15.32 18.24
N GLY A 21 -7.97 -14.63 18.95
CA GLY A 21 -7.26 -15.18 20.10
C GLY A 21 -8.23 -15.59 21.22
N ALA A 22 -9.16 -14.70 21.57
CA ALA A 22 -10.19 -14.99 22.58
C ALA A 22 -11.09 -16.17 22.16
N THR A 23 -11.56 -16.18 20.92
CA THR A 23 -12.43 -17.25 20.39
C THR A 23 -11.69 -18.59 20.34
N LEU A 24 -10.43 -18.63 19.91
CA LEU A 24 -9.64 -19.87 19.87
C LEU A 24 -9.38 -20.41 21.28
N LEU A 25 -9.03 -19.54 22.24
CA LEU A 25 -8.82 -19.95 23.62
C LEU A 25 -10.09 -20.51 24.26
N LEU A 26 -11.21 -19.81 24.10
CA LEU A 26 -12.51 -20.26 24.63
C LEU A 26 -12.99 -21.53 23.94
N GLY A 27 -12.83 -21.64 22.62
CA GLY A 27 -13.19 -22.83 21.85
C GLY A 27 -12.33 -24.05 22.19
N ALA A 28 -11.02 -23.87 22.35
CA ALA A 28 -10.11 -24.94 22.78
C ALA A 28 -10.44 -25.39 24.21
N GLY A 29 -10.70 -24.46 25.12
CA GLY A 29 -11.13 -24.77 26.49
C GLY A 29 -12.45 -25.55 26.52
N ALA A 30 -13.44 -25.13 25.73
CA ALA A 30 -14.72 -25.83 25.59
C ALA A 30 -14.55 -27.24 25.00
N LEU A 31 -13.70 -27.40 23.98
CA LEU A 31 -13.43 -28.69 23.34
C LEU A 31 -12.70 -29.64 24.29
N VAL A 32 -11.64 -29.18 24.95
CA VAL A 32 -10.91 -29.98 25.94
C VAL A 32 -11.82 -30.37 27.10
N GLY A 33 -12.61 -29.42 27.61
CA GLY A 33 -13.60 -29.69 28.65
C GLY A 33 -14.61 -30.76 28.22
N ALA A 34 -15.14 -30.67 27.01
CA ALA A 34 -16.08 -31.66 26.48
C ALA A 34 -15.45 -33.04 26.31
N LEU A 35 -14.21 -33.12 25.80
CA LEU A 35 -13.50 -34.39 25.63
C LEU A 35 -13.13 -35.07 26.97
N VAL A 36 -12.90 -34.29 28.02
CA VAL A 36 -12.56 -34.82 29.35
C VAL A 36 -13.82 -35.23 30.14
N THR A 37 -14.94 -34.53 29.92
CA THR A 37 -16.14 -34.69 30.76
C THR A 37 -17.32 -35.37 30.06
N ASP A 38 -17.22 -35.61 28.74
CA ASP A 38 -18.33 -36.05 27.86
C ASP A 38 -19.59 -35.17 27.99
N ARG A 39 -19.41 -33.90 28.33
CA ARG A 39 -20.49 -32.94 28.57
C ARG A 39 -20.28 -31.68 27.74
N THR A 40 -21.38 -31.07 27.32
CA THR A 40 -21.31 -29.75 26.71
C THR A 40 -20.88 -28.70 27.75
N PRO A 41 -20.33 -27.55 27.34
CA PRO A 41 -19.97 -26.48 28.28
C PRO A 41 -21.12 -26.05 29.20
N GLY A 42 -22.36 -26.05 28.69
CA GLY A 42 -23.56 -25.79 29.50
C GLY A 42 -23.80 -26.87 30.56
N ASP A 43 -23.74 -28.15 30.17
CA ASP A 43 -23.96 -29.29 31.07
C ASP A 43 -22.85 -29.46 32.11
N ALA A 44 -21.60 -29.17 31.72
CA ALA A 44 -20.44 -29.19 32.60
C ALA A 44 -20.51 -28.08 33.66
N ALA A 45 -21.14 -26.95 33.33
CA ALA A 45 -21.34 -25.83 34.26
C ALA A 45 -22.54 -26.01 35.21
N GLY A 46 -23.35 -27.06 35.06
CA GLY A 46 -24.57 -27.28 35.86
C GLY A 46 -24.35 -27.44 37.38
N GLY A 47 -23.13 -27.76 37.81
CA GLY A 47 -22.75 -27.83 39.23
C GLY A 47 -22.08 -26.56 39.79
N SER A 48 -21.98 -25.50 38.98
CA SER A 48 -21.30 -24.25 39.33
C SER A 48 -22.28 -23.17 39.82
N TYR A 49 -21.76 -21.99 40.17
CA TYR A 49 -22.59 -20.84 40.56
C TYR A 49 -23.60 -20.48 39.44
N ALA A 50 -24.84 -20.13 39.81
CA ALA A 50 -25.92 -19.84 38.86
C ALA A 50 -25.56 -18.82 37.77
N VAL A 51 -24.71 -17.84 38.09
CA VAL A 51 -24.21 -16.84 37.14
C VAL A 51 -23.29 -17.47 36.07
N VAL A 52 -22.45 -18.44 36.46
CA VAL A 52 -21.52 -19.14 35.56
C VAL A 52 -22.27 -20.09 34.64
N HIS A 53 -23.24 -20.83 35.18
CA HIS A 53 -24.11 -21.71 34.39
C HIS A 53 -24.94 -20.91 33.38
N GLY A 54 -25.61 -19.84 33.81
CA GLY A 54 -26.40 -19.00 32.90
C GLY A 54 -25.56 -18.30 31.83
N ALA A 55 -24.34 -17.88 32.16
CA ALA A 55 -23.41 -17.32 31.17
C ALA A 55 -22.94 -18.37 30.15
N ALA A 56 -22.66 -19.60 30.57
CA ALA A 56 -22.26 -20.69 29.70
C ALA A 56 -23.38 -21.10 28.73
N GLU A 57 -24.62 -21.25 29.22
CA GLU A 57 -25.78 -21.55 28.38
C GLU A 57 -26.06 -20.43 27.36
N THR A 58 -26.02 -19.18 27.82
CA THR A 58 -26.24 -18.01 26.95
C THR A 58 -25.16 -17.93 25.87
N ALA A 59 -23.90 -18.14 26.23
CA ALA A 59 -22.78 -18.14 25.28
C ALA A 59 -22.90 -19.29 24.26
N GLN A 60 -23.30 -20.48 24.70
CA GLN A 60 -23.54 -21.63 23.83
C GLN A 60 -24.68 -21.34 22.85
N ALA A 61 -25.83 -20.86 23.34
CA ALA A 61 -26.98 -20.53 22.51
C ALA A 61 -26.64 -19.42 21.50
N LEU A 62 -26.01 -18.33 21.95
CA LEU A 62 -25.54 -17.26 21.07
C LEU A 62 -24.56 -17.79 20.03
N GLY A 63 -23.62 -18.66 20.42
CA GLY A 63 -22.68 -19.31 19.50
C GLY A 63 -23.40 -20.10 18.40
N SER A 64 -24.38 -20.94 18.77
CA SER A 64 -25.20 -21.70 17.82
C SER A 64 -25.98 -20.80 16.86
N TRP A 65 -26.62 -19.74 17.37
CA TRP A 65 -27.33 -18.77 16.54
C TRP A 65 -26.41 -18.00 15.60
N LEU A 66 -25.22 -17.61 16.06
CA LEU A 66 -24.21 -16.94 15.24
C LEU A 66 -23.66 -17.85 14.14
N ILE A 67 -23.46 -19.14 14.41
CA ILE A 67 -23.08 -20.13 13.39
C ILE A 67 -24.19 -20.25 12.33
N GLY A 68 -25.45 -20.38 12.75
CA GLY A 68 -26.59 -20.44 11.83
C GLY A 68 -26.73 -19.17 10.98
N LEU A 69 -26.63 -18.00 11.60
CA LEU A 69 -26.64 -16.71 10.90
C LEU A 69 -25.44 -16.59 9.94
N GLY A 70 -24.26 -17.00 10.37
CA GLY A 70 -23.04 -17.01 9.56
C GLY A 70 -23.18 -17.89 8.32
N PHE A 71 -23.79 -19.07 8.45
CA PHE A 71 -24.07 -19.96 7.32
C PHE A 71 -25.07 -19.33 6.34
N ILE A 72 -26.15 -18.71 6.84
CA ILE A 72 -27.11 -17.98 6.00
C ILE A 72 -26.42 -16.81 5.27
N LEU A 73 -25.61 -16.03 5.97
CA LEU A 73 -24.83 -14.94 5.39
C LEU A 73 -23.85 -15.46 4.33
N PHE A 74 -23.16 -16.56 4.59
CA PHE A 74 -22.25 -17.19 3.63
C PHE A 74 -22.97 -17.61 2.35
N VAL A 75 -24.11 -18.31 2.47
CA VAL A 75 -24.90 -18.75 1.31
C VAL A 75 -25.49 -17.56 0.56
N THR A 76 -26.05 -16.57 1.27
CA THR A 76 -26.66 -15.38 0.64
C THR A 76 -25.61 -14.51 -0.06
N TRP A 77 -24.45 -14.28 0.56
CA TRP A 77 -23.34 -13.56 -0.06
C TRP A 77 -22.71 -14.34 -1.21
N GLY A 78 -22.56 -15.65 -1.11
CA GLY A 78 -22.11 -16.49 -2.22
C GLY A 78 -23.04 -16.41 -3.44
N ARG A 79 -24.36 -16.44 -3.20
CA ARG A 79 -25.37 -16.24 -4.25
C ARG A 79 -25.35 -14.82 -4.81
N ARG A 80 -25.14 -13.80 -3.96
CA ARG A 80 -25.03 -12.41 -4.37
C ARG A 80 -23.79 -12.15 -5.21
N ALA A 81 -22.66 -12.75 -4.83
CA ALA A 81 -21.41 -12.68 -5.59
C ALA A 81 -21.57 -13.24 -7.02
N TYR A 82 -22.46 -14.20 -7.23
CA TYR A 82 -22.77 -14.69 -8.57
C TYR A 82 -23.62 -13.74 -9.41
N LYS A 83 -24.44 -12.89 -8.78
CA LYS A 83 -25.48 -12.09 -9.47
C LYS A 83 -25.19 -10.59 -9.54
N ASP A 84 -24.50 -10.03 -8.54
CA ASP A 84 -24.28 -8.58 -8.40
C ASP A 84 -22.83 -8.18 -8.73
N ALA A 85 -22.66 -7.29 -9.71
CA ALA A 85 -21.35 -6.77 -10.10
C ALA A 85 -20.67 -5.94 -8.99
N SER A 86 -21.44 -5.27 -8.13
CA SER A 86 -20.91 -4.50 -6.99
C SER A 86 -20.42 -5.42 -5.86
N ALA A 87 -21.15 -6.49 -5.53
CA ALA A 87 -20.74 -7.48 -4.54
C ALA A 87 -19.47 -8.24 -4.99
N ARG A 88 -19.38 -8.56 -6.28
CA ARG A 88 -18.14 -9.09 -6.90
C ARG A 88 -16.96 -8.16 -6.74
N ARG A 89 -17.16 -6.85 -6.81
CA ARG A 89 -16.07 -5.88 -6.66
C ARG A 89 -15.50 -5.88 -5.24
N THR A 90 -16.36 -5.96 -4.22
CA THR A 90 -15.92 -6.02 -2.81
C THR A 90 -15.20 -7.33 -2.50
N ILE A 91 -15.75 -8.46 -2.96
CA ILE A 91 -15.09 -9.77 -2.82
C ILE A 91 -13.78 -9.80 -3.63
N GLY A 92 -13.78 -9.18 -4.81
CA GLY A 92 -12.60 -9.01 -5.65
C GLY A 92 -11.47 -8.30 -4.93
N ILE A 93 -11.74 -7.25 -4.14
CA ILE A 93 -10.69 -6.56 -3.36
C ILE A 93 -10.05 -7.50 -2.32
N LEU A 94 -10.86 -8.28 -1.59
CA LEU A 94 -10.34 -9.25 -0.62
C LEU A 94 -9.55 -10.37 -1.32
N TRP A 95 -10.03 -10.78 -2.49
CA TRP A 95 -9.40 -11.78 -3.35
C TRP A 95 -8.11 -11.25 -3.99
N ASP A 96 -8.02 -9.98 -4.35
CA ASP A 96 -6.82 -9.32 -4.88
C ASP A 96 -5.69 -9.30 -3.84
N VAL A 97 -6.05 -9.16 -2.56
CA VAL A 97 -5.10 -9.30 -1.45
C VAL A 97 -4.62 -10.74 -1.30
N GLY A 98 -5.53 -11.72 -1.36
CA GLY A 98 -5.18 -13.14 -1.31
C GLY A 98 -4.32 -13.60 -2.50
N THR A 99 -4.66 -13.14 -3.71
CA THR A 99 -3.96 -13.43 -4.98
C THR A 99 -2.73 -12.58 -5.22
N PHE A 100 -2.34 -11.73 -4.28
CA PHE A 100 -1.02 -11.12 -4.33
C PHE A 100 0.07 -12.16 -4.00
N TRP A 101 -0.20 -13.10 -3.10
CA TRP A 101 0.82 -14.03 -2.60
C TRP A 101 1.06 -15.21 -3.57
N PRO A 102 2.32 -15.67 -3.72
CA PRO A 102 2.64 -16.83 -4.55
C PRO A 102 1.87 -18.07 -4.07
N ARG A 103 1.51 -18.96 -4.99
CA ARG A 103 0.77 -20.20 -4.70
C ARG A 103 1.47 -21.10 -3.68
N ALA A 104 2.78 -20.98 -3.56
CA ALA A 104 3.57 -21.67 -2.53
C ALA A 104 3.12 -21.32 -1.09
N ALA A 105 2.51 -20.14 -0.88
CA ALA A 105 1.99 -19.72 0.41
C ALA A 105 0.57 -20.26 0.69
N HIS A 106 -0.22 -20.66 -0.32
CA HIS A 106 -1.49 -21.37 -0.13
C HIS A 106 -1.98 -22.08 -1.43
N PRO A 107 -2.30 -23.39 -1.39
CA PRO A 107 -2.59 -24.21 -2.58
C PRO A 107 -3.89 -23.85 -3.32
N PHE A 108 -4.80 -23.11 -2.70
CA PHE A 108 -6.06 -22.65 -3.32
C PHE A 108 -6.01 -21.20 -3.81
N ALA A 109 -4.84 -20.55 -3.80
CA ALA A 109 -4.69 -19.22 -4.38
C ALA A 109 -4.81 -19.29 -5.93
N PRO A 110 -5.65 -18.44 -6.55
CA PRO A 110 -5.68 -18.25 -8.00
C PRO A 110 -4.31 -17.87 -8.57
N PRO A 111 -4.16 -17.89 -9.91
CA PRO A 111 -2.96 -17.36 -10.58
C PRO A 111 -2.66 -15.95 -10.07
N CYS A 112 -1.55 -15.80 -9.35
CA CYS A 112 -1.32 -14.64 -8.53
C CYS A 112 -0.65 -13.50 -9.32
N TYR A 113 -0.92 -12.25 -8.94
CA TYR A 113 -0.28 -11.08 -9.56
C TYR A 113 1.23 -11.10 -9.34
N ALA A 114 1.73 -11.65 -8.24
CA ALA A 114 3.17 -11.70 -7.99
C ALA A 114 3.93 -12.71 -8.88
N GLU A 115 3.31 -13.81 -9.30
CA GLU A 115 3.98 -14.81 -10.18
C GLU A 115 4.02 -14.37 -11.64
N ARG A 116 3.17 -13.41 -12.04
CA ARG A 116 3.13 -12.92 -13.42
C ARG A 116 3.32 -11.41 -13.55
N ALA A 117 2.45 -10.62 -12.93
CA ALA A 117 2.46 -9.17 -13.12
C ALA A 117 3.71 -8.49 -12.56
N VAL A 118 4.27 -8.96 -11.43
CA VAL A 118 5.49 -8.38 -10.87
C VAL A 118 6.73 -8.70 -11.74
N PRO A 119 7.00 -9.96 -12.12
CA PRO A 119 8.06 -10.27 -13.08
C PRO A 119 7.89 -9.56 -14.42
N ASP A 120 6.69 -9.53 -14.99
CA ASP A 120 6.41 -8.86 -16.27
C ASP A 120 6.67 -7.35 -16.19
N LEU A 121 6.23 -6.71 -15.09
CA LEU A 121 6.49 -5.28 -14.85
C LEU A 121 7.98 -5.01 -14.66
N THR A 122 8.67 -5.84 -13.88
CA THR A 122 10.12 -5.74 -13.63
C THR A 122 10.90 -5.89 -14.93
N TRP A 123 10.57 -6.92 -15.72
CA TRP A 123 11.18 -7.17 -17.03
C TRP A 123 10.95 -6.00 -17.96
N ARG A 124 9.71 -5.51 -18.07
CA ARG A 124 9.38 -4.37 -18.95
C ARG A 124 10.14 -3.10 -18.56
N ILE A 125 10.23 -2.79 -17.26
CA ILE A 125 11.00 -1.64 -16.77
C ILE A 125 12.49 -1.81 -17.09
N ALA A 126 13.05 -2.99 -16.82
CA ALA A 126 14.46 -3.27 -17.07
C ALA A 126 14.81 -3.20 -18.56
N THR A 127 14.09 -3.92 -19.41
CA THR A 127 14.31 -3.95 -20.86
C THR A 127 14.18 -2.55 -21.46
N TRP A 128 13.11 -1.82 -21.16
CA TRP A 128 12.92 -0.47 -21.70
C TRP A 128 14.03 0.49 -21.25
N THR A 129 14.46 0.40 -20.00
CA THR A 129 15.53 1.25 -19.46
C THR A 129 16.88 0.91 -20.09
N GLN A 130 17.15 -0.36 -20.37
CA GLN A 130 18.37 -0.83 -21.04
C GLN A 130 18.39 -0.39 -22.51
N GLU A 131 17.28 -0.56 -23.24
CA GLU A 131 17.18 -0.24 -24.66
C GLU A 131 17.24 1.27 -24.92
N THR A 132 16.56 2.06 -24.10
CA THR A 132 16.43 3.51 -24.33
C THR A 132 17.46 4.34 -23.58
N GLY A 133 18.10 3.78 -22.54
CA GLY A 133 18.84 4.55 -21.55
C GLY A 133 17.95 5.55 -20.77
N GLY A 134 16.63 5.48 -20.95
CA GLY A 134 15.66 6.42 -20.43
C GLY A 134 15.45 6.32 -18.93
N ARG A 135 14.61 7.20 -18.42
CA ARG A 135 14.19 7.23 -17.01
C ARG A 135 12.68 7.37 -16.96
N LEU A 136 12.04 6.71 -16.01
CA LEU A 136 10.57 6.62 -15.96
C LEU A 136 10.01 6.79 -14.55
N VAL A 137 8.74 7.17 -14.48
CA VAL A 137 7.96 7.17 -13.23
C VAL A 137 6.96 6.01 -13.29
N VAL A 138 7.04 5.10 -12.33
CA VAL A 138 6.04 4.04 -12.13
C VAL A 138 4.95 4.60 -11.22
N SER A 139 3.75 4.77 -11.77
CA SER A 139 2.59 5.25 -11.02
C SER A 139 1.71 4.07 -10.59
N GLY A 140 1.52 3.88 -9.28
CA GLY A 140 0.70 2.80 -8.72
C GLY A 140 -0.48 3.31 -7.89
N HIS A 141 -1.70 3.04 -8.35
CA HIS A 141 -2.93 3.28 -7.58
C HIS A 141 -3.32 2.03 -6.79
N SER A 142 -3.68 2.17 -5.52
CA SER A 142 -4.26 1.06 -4.74
C SER A 142 -3.38 -0.20 -4.83
N GLN A 143 -3.91 -1.33 -5.31
CA GLN A 143 -3.14 -2.56 -5.55
C GLN A 143 -1.92 -2.37 -6.45
N GLY A 144 -2.00 -1.46 -7.42
CA GLY A 144 -0.87 -1.10 -8.28
C GLY A 144 0.30 -0.49 -7.52
N SER A 145 0.08 0.12 -6.34
CA SER A 145 1.20 0.59 -5.50
C SER A 145 1.99 -0.56 -4.88
N VAL A 146 1.30 -1.66 -4.54
CA VAL A 146 1.90 -2.89 -4.01
C VAL A 146 2.72 -3.57 -5.09
N LEU A 147 2.18 -3.68 -6.30
CA LEU A 147 2.90 -4.24 -7.46
C LEU A 147 4.11 -3.37 -7.84
N ALA A 148 3.96 -2.04 -7.81
CA ALA A 148 5.06 -1.12 -8.09
C ALA A 148 6.19 -1.22 -7.06
N ALA A 149 5.85 -1.34 -5.77
CA ALA A 149 6.84 -1.56 -4.70
C ALA A 149 7.55 -2.91 -4.86
N ALA A 150 6.79 -3.98 -5.12
CA ALA A 150 7.34 -5.32 -5.35
C ALA A 150 8.28 -5.36 -6.56
N ALA A 151 7.88 -4.73 -7.67
CA ALA A 151 8.73 -4.64 -8.86
C ALA A 151 10.00 -3.83 -8.56
N ALA A 152 9.89 -2.70 -7.85
CA ALA A 152 11.04 -1.89 -7.49
C ALA A 152 12.10 -2.67 -6.70
N TRP A 153 11.70 -3.53 -5.76
CA TRP A 153 12.62 -4.41 -5.03
C TRP A 153 13.31 -5.46 -5.91
N GLN A 154 12.68 -5.88 -7.01
CA GLN A 154 13.25 -6.87 -7.94
C GLN A 154 14.13 -6.24 -9.03
N LEU A 155 14.09 -4.91 -9.21
CA LEU A 155 14.94 -4.23 -10.19
C LEU A 155 16.43 -4.27 -9.79
N PRO A 156 17.35 -4.50 -10.74
CA PRO A 156 18.79 -4.34 -10.50
C PRO A 156 19.12 -2.89 -10.07
N PRO A 157 20.14 -2.66 -9.22
CA PRO A 157 20.47 -1.32 -8.72
C PRO A 157 20.65 -0.25 -9.81
N ALA A 158 21.29 -0.62 -10.93
CA ALA A 158 21.52 0.28 -12.07
C ALA A 158 20.23 0.72 -12.80
N THR A 159 19.20 -0.13 -12.79
CA THR A 159 17.87 0.19 -13.34
C THR A 159 17.05 0.96 -12.32
N ARG A 160 17.13 0.56 -11.05
CA ARG A 160 16.37 1.18 -9.96
C ARG A 160 16.70 2.67 -9.79
N SER A 161 17.95 3.07 -9.98
CA SER A 161 18.37 4.49 -9.97
C SER A 161 17.83 5.33 -11.15
N ARG A 162 17.11 4.72 -12.08
CA ARG A 162 16.48 5.40 -13.23
C ARG A 162 14.95 5.43 -13.11
N VAL A 163 14.43 4.91 -12.00
CA VAL A 163 13.00 4.71 -11.78
C VAL A 163 12.57 5.50 -10.55
N ALA A 164 11.52 6.30 -10.71
CA ALA A 164 10.83 6.94 -9.59
C ALA A 164 9.47 6.30 -9.34
N LEU A 165 9.05 6.27 -8.08
CA LEU A 165 7.76 5.72 -7.66
C LEU A 165 6.77 6.84 -7.32
N LEU A 166 5.57 6.77 -7.89
CA LEU A 166 4.43 7.60 -7.53
C LEU A 166 3.28 6.71 -7.07
N THR A 167 3.13 6.55 -5.75
CA THR A 167 2.06 5.75 -5.17
C THR A 167 0.90 6.65 -4.76
N TYR A 168 -0.34 6.16 -4.85
CA TYR A 168 -1.50 6.94 -4.45
C TYR A 168 -2.70 6.07 -4.12
N GLY A 169 -3.52 6.51 -3.17
CA GLY A 169 -4.52 5.63 -2.55
C GLY A 169 -3.88 4.33 -2.05
N SER A 170 -2.64 4.40 -1.55
CA SER A 170 -1.77 3.24 -1.36
C SER A 170 -2.11 2.47 -0.07
N PRO A 171 -2.43 1.16 -0.14
CA PRO A 171 -2.67 0.32 1.03
C PRO A 171 -1.37 -0.23 1.65
N LEU A 172 -0.19 0.22 1.20
CA LEU A 172 1.12 -0.32 1.61
C LEU A 172 1.32 -0.37 3.12
N GLU A 173 1.13 0.74 3.84
CA GLU A 173 1.23 0.74 5.30
C GLU A 173 -0.07 0.22 5.93
N ARG A 174 -1.20 0.85 5.57
CA ARG A 174 -2.47 0.69 6.26
C ARG A 174 -3.05 -0.73 6.22
N LEU A 175 -2.81 -1.47 5.14
CA LEU A 175 -3.28 -2.84 4.97
C LEU A 175 -2.09 -3.81 4.95
N TYR A 176 -1.24 -3.72 3.93
CA TYR A 176 -0.20 -4.72 3.70
C TYR A 176 0.84 -4.75 4.82
N GLY A 177 1.30 -3.59 5.29
CA GLY A 177 2.30 -3.50 6.35
C GLY A 177 1.81 -3.96 7.72
N ARG A 178 0.50 -3.93 7.96
CA ARG A 178 -0.08 -4.40 9.22
C ARG A 178 -0.45 -5.87 9.21
N TRP A 179 -0.95 -6.39 8.08
CA TRP A 179 -1.31 -7.79 7.95
C TRP A 179 -0.12 -8.68 7.57
N PHE A 180 0.89 -8.11 6.89
CA PHE A 180 2.06 -8.82 6.37
C PHE A 180 3.37 -8.03 6.66
N PRO A 181 3.68 -7.75 7.94
CA PRO A 181 4.80 -6.89 8.33
C PRO A 181 6.17 -7.40 7.87
N ALA A 182 6.34 -8.71 7.67
CA ALA A 182 7.59 -9.27 7.16
C ALA A 182 7.94 -8.79 5.73
N HIS A 183 6.94 -8.42 4.93
CA HIS A 183 7.13 -8.02 3.52
C HIS A 183 6.90 -6.53 3.30
N PHE A 184 5.93 -5.94 3.99
CA PHE A 184 5.54 -4.53 3.81
C PHE A 184 5.59 -3.74 5.12
N GLY A 185 6.26 -4.26 6.15
CA GLY A 185 6.40 -3.56 7.42
C GLY A 185 7.29 -2.32 7.31
N PRO A 186 7.40 -1.55 8.41
CA PRO A 186 8.14 -0.29 8.43
C PRO A 186 9.58 -0.42 7.94
N GLU A 187 10.28 -1.50 8.31
CA GLU A 187 11.66 -1.74 7.88
C GLU A 187 11.78 -2.01 6.37
N ALA A 188 10.90 -2.85 5.81
CA ALA A 188 10.88 -3.17 4.39
C ALA A 188 10.58 -1.92 3.54
N LEU A 189 9.62 -1.10 3.98
CA LEU A 189 9.27 0.15 3.29
C LEU A 189 10.37 1.22 3.47
N ALA A 190 11.03 1.29 4.63
CA ALA A 190 12.20 2.16 4.82
C ALA A 190 13.38 1.73 3.93
N ARG A 191 13.60 0.42 3.77
CA ARG A 191 14.57 -0.11 2.81
C ARG A 191 14.21 0.28 1.38
N LEU A 192 12.95 0.17 0.98
CA LEU A 192 12.50 0.66 -0.33
C LEU A 192 12.82 2.15 -0.52
N HIS A 193 12.58 2.97 0.50
CA HIS A 193 12.85 4.40 0.43
C HIS A 193 14.34 4.72 0.24
N ARG A 194 15.23 4.01 0.93
CA ARG A 194 16.69 4.17 0.76
C ARG A 194 17.19 3.69 -0.60
N GLU A 195 16.59 2.63 -1.13
CA GLU A 195 17.00 2.02 -2.39
C GLU A 195 16.36 2.68 -3.63
N ALA A 196 15.21 3.33 -3.49
CA ALA A 196 14.53 4.05 -4.56
C ALA A 196 15.03 5.50 -4.65
N ASP A 197 15.49 5.90 -5.83
CA ASP A 197 16.08 7.24 -6.05
C ASP A 197 15.07 8.37 -5.77
N CYS A 198 13.80 8.12 -6.09
CA CYS A 198 12.70 9.04 -5.84
C CYS A 198 11.40 8.27 -5.55
N TRP A 199 10.74 8.57 -4.43
CA TRP A 199 9.41 8.05 -4.13
C TRP A 199 8.52 9.16 -3.58
N SER A 200 7.28 9.23 -4.06
CA SER A 200 6.24 10.08 -3.48
C SER A 200 4.91 9.34 -3.38
N ASN A 201 4.18 9.57 -2.29
CA ASN A 201 2.88 9.00 -1.99
C ASN A 201 1.82 10.11 -1.83
N LEU A 202 0.71 9.98 -2.54
CA LEU A 202 -0.45 10.87 -2.45
C LEU A 202 -1.61 10.15 -1.77
N TYR A 203 -2.20 10.77 -0.76
CA TYR A 203 -3.30 10.16 -0.01
C TYR A 203 -4.34 11.20 0.39
N ARG A 204 -5.55 10.73 0.66
CA ARG A 204 -6.63 11.51 1.25
C ARG A 204 -6.98 10.95 2.62
N LEU A 205 -7.40 11.84 3.53
CA LEU A 205 -7.85 11.43 4.87
C LEU A 205 -9.22 10.74 4.84
N THR A 206 -9.94 10.86 3.74
CA THR A 206 -11.26 10.27 3.46
C THR A 206 -11.16 8.91 2.77
N ASP A 207 -9.97 8.50 2.34
CA ASP A 207 -9.74 7.21 1.68
C ASP A 207 -9.72 6.08 2.72
N PRO A 208 -10.65 5.10 2.65
CA PRO A 208 -10.73 4.02 3.63
C PRO A 208 -9.69 2.92 3.42
N ILE A 209 -9.03 2.90 2.26
CA ILE A 209 -8.06 1.88 1.86
C ILE A 209 -6.65 2.47 1.87
N GLY A 210 -6.47 3.55 1.13
CA GLY A 210 -5.20 4.23 0.95
C GLY A 210 -4.84 5.15 2.11
N GLY A 211 -3.56 5.29 2.41
CA GLY A 211 -3.10 6.15 3.50
C GLY A 211 -1.66 6.62 3.34
N PRO A 212 -1.14 7.38 4.33
CA PRO A 212 0.28 7.68 4.41
C PRO A 212 1.09 6.39 4.61
N VAL A 213 2.30 6.33 4.07
CA VAL A 213 3.25 5.23 4.25
C VAL A 213 3.90 5.28 5.64
N ARG A 214 4.00 6.47 6.26
CA ARG A 214 4.48 6.69 7.63
C ARG A 214 5.88 6.11 7.89
N LEU A 215 6.82 6.44 7.03
CA LEU A 215 8.21 6.04 7.26
C LEU A 215 8.80 6.84 8.43
N SER A 216 9.37 6.13 9.38
CA SER A 216 10.09 6.68 10.52
C SER A 216 11.55 6.92 10.12
N GLY A 217 11.90 8.13 9.69
CA GLY A 217 13.29 8.49 9.43
C GLY A 217 13.43 9.79 8.62
N ASP A 218 14.46 10.58 8.96
CA ASP A 218 14.81 11.84 8.27
C ASP A 218 15.77 11.62 7.09
N GLU A 219 16.02 10.36 6.70
CA GLU A 219 16.94 10.01 5.62
C GLU A 219 16.30 10.17 4.24
N GLY A 220 16.14 11.42 3.81
CA GLY A 220 15.77 11.77 2.44
C GLY A 220 14.46 12.57 2.32
N PRO A 221 14.05 12.90 1.08
CA PRO A 221 12.82 13.66 0.85
C PRO A 221 11.61 12.87 1.30
N ALA A 222 10.74 13.50 2.09
CA ALA A 222 9.51 12.89 2.58
C ALA A 222 8.72 12.20 1.46
N VAL A 223 8.47 10.90 1.64
CA VAL A 223 7.66 10.07 0.73
C VAL A 223 6.22 10.57 0.73
N ASP A 224 5.64 10.76 1.91
CA ASP A 224 4.27 11.23 2.03
C ASP A 224 4.15 12.73 1.74
N ARG A 225 3.35 13.08 0.74
CA ARG A 225 2.97 14.48 0.49
C ARG A 225 1.88 14.93 1.47
N PRO A 226 1.68 16.25 1.63
CA PRO A 226 0.53 16.74 2.37
C PRO A 226 -0.76 16.08 1.86
N PRO A 227 -1.70 15.73 2.77
CA PRO A 227 -2.92 15.05 2.37
C PRO A 227 -3.68 15.87 1.35
N LEU A 228 -4.12 15.23 0.26
CA LEU A 228 -4.94 15.88 -0.74
C LEU A 228 -6.27 16.30 -0.12
N LYS A 229 -6.73 17.49 -0.50
CA LYS A 229 -7.99 18.05 -0.02
C LYS A 229 -9.16 17.27 -0.61
N ASP A 230 -10.05 16.79 0.25
CA ASP A 230 -11.26 16.07 -0.16
C ASP A 230 -12.43 16.40 0.79
N PRO A 231 -13.53 17.00 0.30
CA PRO A 231 -13.79 17.41 -1.09
C PRO A 231 -12.94 18.64 -1.51
N LEU A 232 -12.74 18.81 -2.83
CA LEU A 232 -11.94 19.93 -3.37
C LEU A 232 -12.46 21.31 -2.95
N ALA A 233 -13.77 21.45 -2.79
CA ALA A 233 -14.43 22.64 -2.27
C ALA A 233 -15.53 22.27 -1.27
N TYR A 234 -15.68 23.09 -0.23
CA TYR A 234 -16.85 23.03 0.64
C TYR A 234 -17.89 24.01 0.08
N GLY A 235 -19.08 23.50 -0.27
CA GLY A 235 -20.11 24.30 -0.93
C GLY A 235 -19.79 24.62 -2.40
N ARG A 236 -20.49 25.63 -2.94
CA ARG A 236 -20.33 26.08 -4.34
C ARG A 236 -19.28 27.19 -4.43
N THR A 237 -18.41 27.12 -5.42
CA THR A 237 -17.47 28.18 -5.79
C THR A 237 -17.57 28.46 -7.29
N ARG A 238 -16.95 29.53 -7.79
CA ARG A 238 -16.90 29.79 -9.25
C ARG A 238 -16.25 28.64 -10.03
N ALA A 239 -15.24 27.99 -9.45
CA ALA A 239 -14.56 26.84 -10.05
C ALA A 239 -15.33 25.52 -9.83
N HIS A 240 -16.15 25.45 -8.79
CA HIS A 240 -16.96 24.28 -8.44
C HIS A 240 -18.42 24.70 -8.23
N PRO A 241 -19.18 24.94 -9.32
CA PRO A 241 -20.57 25.43 -9.23
C PRO A 241 -21.54 24.39 -8.64
N LEU A 242 -21.15 23.12 -8.65
CA LEU A 242 -21.84 22.03 -7.97
C LEU A 242 -21.08 21.66 -6.68
N PRO A 243 -21.77 21.17 -5.63
CA PRO A 243 -21.11 20.65 -4.44
C PRO A 243 -20.07 19.59 -4.84
N ALA A 244 -18.81 19.82 -4.47
CA ALA A 244 -17.75 18.89 -4.82
C ALA A 244 -17.96 17.56 -4.09
N PRO A 245 -17.91 16.42 -4.79
CA PRO A 245 -18.08 15.11 -4.17
C PRO A 245 -16.89 14.78 -3.27
N ILE A 246 -17.13 13.92 -2.27
CA ILE A 246 -16.06 13.25 -1.53
C ILE A 246 -15.57 12.10 -2.41
N LEU A 247 -14.34 12.21 -2.90
CA LEU A 247 -13.77 11.27 -3.86
C LEU A 247 -13.18 10.03 -3.18
N GLY A 248 -12.70 10.14 -1.94
CA GLY A 248 -12.14 9.03 -1.18
C GLY A 248 -11.02 8.32 -1.94
N HIS A 249 -11.25 7.05 -2.29
CA HIS A 249 -10.28 6.19 -2.97
C HIS A 249 -10.16 6.39 -4.50
N SER A 250 -11.03 7.20 -5.11
CA SER A 250 -11.15 7.35 -6.56
C SER A 250 -10.48 8.62 -7.10
N ASP A 251 -10.27 8.75 -8.40
CA ASP A 251 -9.93 10.01 -9.07
C ASP A 251 -8.73 10.80 -8.49
N TYR A 252 -7.69 10.10 -8.05
CA TYR A 252 -6.43 10.73 -7.65
C TYR A 252 -5.72 11.42 -8.82
N GLN A 253 -5.80 10.83 -10.02
CA GLN A 253 -5.13 11.34 -11.22
C GLN A 253 -5.71 12.65 -11.74
N ALA A 254 -6.97 12.94 -11.40
CA ALA A 254 -7.64 14.18 -11.74
C ALA A 254 -7.22 15.36 -10.84
N ASP A 255 -6.59 15.08 -9.69
CA ASP A 255 -6.08 16.10 -8.80
C ASP A 255 -4.85 16.80 -9.41
N PRO A 256 -4.79 18.13 -9.49
CA PRO A 256 -3.63 18.86 -10.01
C PRO A 256 -2.31 18.48 -9.34
N ALA A 257 -2.35 18.11 -8.05
CA ALA A 257 -1.18 17.66 -7.30
C ALA A 257 -0.55 16.41 -7.91
N PHE A 258 -1.35 15.51 -8.53
CA PHE A 258 -0.84 14.34 -9.22
C PHE A 258 0.09 14.70 -10.37
N ALA A 259 -0.36 15.61 -11.24
CA ALA A 259 0.44 16.06 -12.38
C ALA A 259 1.66 16.88 -11.94
N GLN A 260 1.55 17.63 -10.84
CA GLN A 260 2.68 18.34 -10.25
C GLN A 260 3.75 17.38 -9.73
N GLU A 261 3.36 16.37 -8.96
CA GLU A 261 4.29 15.41 -8.37
C GLU A 261 4.92 14.49 -9.42
N ARG A 262 4.15 14.06 -10.44
CA ARG A 262 4.71 13.34 -11.59
C ARG A 262 5.80 14.14 -12.28
N ARG A 263 5.57 15.44 -12.53
CA ARG A 263 6.59 16.33 -13.15
C ARG A 263 7.80 16.51 -12.25
N ARG A 264 7.60 16.65 -10.93
CA ARG A 264 8.68 16.76 -9.96
C ARG A 264 9.57 15.51 -9.94
N LEU A 265 8.98 14.32 -9.95
CA LEU A 265 9.71 13.06 -10.00
C LEU A 265 10.51 12.92 -11.31
N LEU A 266 9.90 13.24 -12.46
CA LEU A 266 10.60 13.25 -13.74
C LEU A 266 11.76 14.25 -13.77
N ALA A 267 11.60 15.42 -13.18
CA ALA A 267 12.66 16.43 -13.11
C ALA A 267 13.84 15.95 -12.24
N ARG A 268 13.56 15.34 -11.08
CA ARG A 268 14.60 14.78 -10.20
C ARG A 268 15.38 13.63 -10.84
N LEU A 269 14.72 12.86 -11.69
CA LEU A 269 15.39 11.79 -12.43
C LEU A 269 16.37 12.32 -13.46
N ARG A 270 16.26 13.57 -13.96
CA ARG A 270 17.19 14.07 -14.98
C ARG A 270 18.60 14.20 -14.39
N PRO A 271 19.67 13.77 -15.09
CA PRO A 271 21.02 14.11 -14.70
C PRO A 271 21.15 15.64 -14.66
N GLU A 272 21.77 16.20 -13.63
CA GLU A 272 22.32 17.54 -13.73
C GLU A 272 23.27 17.54 -14.92
N VAL A 273 22.92 18.27 -15.97
CA VAL A 273 23.86 18.54 -17.06
C VAL A 273 24.99 19.34 -16.41
N PRO A 274 26.24 18.84 -16.41
CA PRO A 274 27.36 19.64 -15.90
C PRO A 274 27.35 20.95 -16.68
N ALA A 275 27.30 22.08 -15.96
CA ALA A 275 27.42 23.39 -16.58
C ALA A 275 28.61 23.35 -17.55
N PRO A 276 28.49 23.87 -18.79
CA PRO A 276 29.61 23.90 -19.72
C PRO A 276 30.80 24.53 -19.00
N ARG A 277 31.91 23.78 -18.89
CA ARG A 277 33.17 24.40 -18.49
C ARG A 277 33.41 25.49 -19.53
N HIS A 278 33.39 26.74 -19.11
CA HIS A 278 33.93 27.83 -19.91
C HIS A 278 35.41 27.51 -20.15
N THR A 279 35.70 26.83 -21.25
CA THR A 279 37.03 26.86 -21.86
C THR A 279 37.20 28.25 -22.41
N GLY A 280 37.55 29.19 -21.52
CA GLY A 280 38.05 30.49 -21.91
C GLY A 280 39.27 30.27 -22.79
N GLN A 281 39.06 30.47 -24.10
CA GLN A 281 40.13 30.75 -25.03
C GLN A 281 40.87 31.99 -24.50
N SER A 282 42.05 31.79 -23.95
CA SER A 282 43.11 32.79 -23.97
C SER A 282 44.25 32.21 -24.80
N SER A 283 44.00 32.07 -26.11
CA SER A 283 45.09 32.12 -27.09
C SER A 283 45.44 33.59 -27.31
N ALA A 284 46.15 34.19 -26.36
CA ALA A 284 46.84 35.44 -26.60
C ALA A 284 48.26 35.12 -27.06
N ALA A 285 48.44 35.28 -28.37
CA ALA A 285 49.66 35.52 -29.12
C ALA A 285 51.00 35.37 -28.38
N ARG A 286 51.79 34.39 -28.84
CA ARG A 286 53.24 34.53 -28.92
C ARG A 286 53.53 35.75 -29.79
N ASP A 287 54.02 36.83 -29.21
CA ASP A 287 54.70 37.88 -29.95
C ASP A 287 56.18 37.85 -29.58
N GLN A 288 57.00 37.48 -30.57
CA GLN A 288 58.45 37.44 -30.48
C GLN A 288 58.98 38.87 -30.64
N GLY A 289 59.29 39.51 -29.51
CA GLY A 289 60.03 40.77 -29.48
C GLY A 289 61.53 40.53 -29.30
N SER A 290 62.25 40.49 -30.42
CA SER A 290 63.70 40.64 -30.49
C SER A 290 64.11 42.04 -29.99
N SER A 291 64.99 42.12 -29.00
CA SER A 291 65.78 43.33 -28.75
C SER A 291 67.14 42.96 -28.19
N GLY A 292 68.17 43.13 -29.03
CA GLY A 292 69.56 42.98 -28.67
C GLY A 292 70.01 44.01 -27.63
N ARG A 293 70.98 43.61 -26.81
CA ARG A 293 71.88 44.51 -26.09
C ARG A 293 73.30 44.01 -26.26
N SER A 294 74.12 44.87 -26.86
CA SER A 294 75.57 44.76 -26.91
C SER A 294 76.17 45.63 -25.79
N SER A 295 77.02 44.99 -24.97
CA SER A 295 78.35 45.45 -24.47
C SER A 295 78.46 46.69 -23.57
N PRO A 296 79.59 46.89 -22.86
CA PRO A 296 80.80 46.05 -22.73
C PRO A 296 80.89 45.24 -21.41
#